data_AF-A0A2E6HY18-F1
#
_entry.id   AF-A0A2E6HY18-F1
#
_cell.length_a   1.000
_cell.length_b   1.000
_cell.length_c   1.000
_cell.angle_alpha   90.00
_cell.angle_beta   90.00
_cell.angle_gamma   90.00
#
_symmetry.space_group_name_H-M   'P 1'
#
loop_
_entity.id
_entity.type
_entity.pdbx_description
1 polymer ?
#
loop_
_entity_poly.entity_id
_entity_poly.type
_entity_poly.pdbx_seq_one_letter_code
_entity_poly.pdbx_strand_id
1 'polypeptide(L)'
;MVGAIQVSEDVTERVRLEEEPHEAEVTAGRLEAVRETAITVNHEINNPLTTILAIAQVLLMAPDKLDEKTLEQLQTVEHEVKRIAEVTQRLQSMDELKRDDYIGPRPLK
;
A
#
# COMPACT_ATOMS: atom_id res chain seq x y z
N MET A 1 23.51 58.00 -24.82
CA MET A 1 23.18 56.80 -25.63
C MET A 1 23.28 55.62 -24.70
N VAL A 2 22.20 54.88 -24.44
CA VAL A 2 22.22 53.71 -23.54
C VAL A 2 22.31 52.47 -24.41
N GLY A 3 23.31 51.61 -24.15
CA GLY A 3 23.48 50.32 -24.80
C GLY A 3 23.08 49.20 -23.86
N ALA A 4 22.47 48.14 -24.41
CA ALA A 4 22.22 46.90 -23.71
C ALA A 4 23.05 45.79 -24.36
N ILE A 5 23.55 44.88 -23.53
CA ILE A 5 24.19 43.64 -23.97
C ILE A 5 23.23 42.51 -23.62
N GLN A 6 22.87 41.72 -24.63
CA GLN A 6 22.10 40.50 -24.45
C GLN A 6 23.04 39.31 -24.53
N VAL A 7 23.00 38.45 -23.51
CA VAL A 7 23.65 37.14 -23.52
C VAL A 7 22.54 36.10 -23.55
N SER A 8 22.62 35.17 -24.50
CA SER A 8 21.72 34.02 -24.61
C SER A 8 22.58 32.76 -24.55
N GLU A 9 22.36 31.96 -23.52
CA GLU A 9 22.98 30.64 -23.35
C GLU A 9 21.92 29.58 -23.67
N ASP A 10 22.31 28.54 -24.42
CA ASP A 10 21.46 27.37 -24.60
C ASP A 10 21.50 26.54 -23.32
N VAL A 11 20.40 26.56 -22.58
CA VAL A 11 20.24 25.84 -21.30
C VAL A 11 19.43 24.55 -21.45
N THR A 12 19.10 24.15 -22.69
CA THR A 12 18.14 23.07 -22.96
C THR A 12 18.55 21.76 -22.30
N GLU A 13 19.83 21.37 -22.42
CA GLU A 13 20.34 20.14 -21.78
C GLU A 13 20.36 20.24 -20.26
N ARG A 14 20.80 21.38 -19.71
CA ARG A 14 20.89 21.56 -18.25
C ARG A 14 19.52 21.46 -17.59
N VAL A 15 18.52 22.13 -18.17
CA VAL A 15 17.13 22.10 -17.67
C VAL A 15 16.58 20.67 -17.74
N ARG A 16 16.80 19.94 -18.84
CA ARG A 16 16.33 18.54 -18.96
C ARG A 16 16.95 17.60 -17.92
N LEU A 17 18.26 17.70 -17.71
CA LEU A 17 18.98 16.87 -16.73
C LEU A 17 18.54 17.14 -15.29
N GLU A 18 18.03 18.33 -14.99
CA GLU A 18 17.49 18.69 -13.67
C GLU A 18 16.00 18.30 -13.53
N GLU A 19 15.21 18.39 -14.60
CA GLU A 19 13.78 18.07 -14.60
C GLU A 19 13.50 16.57 -14.53
N GLU A 20 14.22 15.72 -15.27
CA GLU A 20 14.04 14.26 -15.26
C GLU A 20 14.15 13.63 -13.85
N PRO A 21 15.21 13.87 -13.06
CA PRO A 21 15.31 13.32 -11.71
C PRO A 21 14.28 13.94 -10.76
N HIS A 22 13.91 15.21 -10.96
CA HIS A 22 12.90 15.88 -10.14
C HIS A 22 11.51 15.27 -10.33
N GLU A 23 11.11 15.02 -11.57
CA GLU A 23 9.83 14.35 -11.87
C GLU A 23 9.79 12.91 -11.33
N ALA A 24 10.91 12.19 -11.43
CA ALA A 24 11.05 10.86 -10.86
C ALA A 24 10.93 10.87 -9.33
N GLU A 25 11.58 11.83 -8.65
CA GLU A 25 11.51 12.00 -7.19
C GLU A 25 10.10 12.35 -6.71
N VAL A 26 9.43 13.29 -7.38
CA VAL A 26 8.03 13.66 -7.09
C VAL A 26 7.10 12.45 -7.24
N THR A 27 7.31 11.65 -8.30
CA THR A 27 6.51 10.45 -8.55
C THR A 27 6.78 9.35 -7.51
N ALA A 28 8.04 9.16 -7.13
CA ALA A 28 8.44 8.22 -6.08
C ALA A 28 7.85 8.59 -4.72
N GLY A 29 7.93 9.87 -4.32
CA GLY A 29 7.35 10.36 -3.06
C GLY A 29 5.83 10.21 -3.02
N ARG A 30 5.13 10.45 -4.14
CA ARG A 30 3.68 10.19 -4.23
C ARG A 30 3.36 8.71 -4.05
N LEU A 31 4.13 7.82 -4.66
CA LEU A 31 3.93 6.37 -4.53
C LEU A 31 4.19 5.90 -3.10
N GLU A 32 5.22 6.44 -2.44
CA GLU A 32 5.53 6.13 -1.05
C GLU A 32 4.41 6.56 -0.09
N ALA A 33 3.85 7.75 -0.28
CA ALA A 33 2.71 8.23 0.50
C ALA A 33 1.46 7.33 0.31
N VAL A 34 1.18 6.90 -0.93
CA VAL A 34 0.10 5.95 -1.22
C VAL A 34 0.36 4.61 -0.52
N ARG A 35 1.60 4.13 -0.53
CA ARG A 35 2.00 2.89 0.12
C ARG A 35 1.84 2.95 1.64
N GLU A 36 2.30 4.02 2.27
CA GLU A 36 2.15 4.22 3.71
C GLU A 36 0.66 4.27 4.11
N THR A 37 -0.15 4.93 3.30
CA THR A 37 -1.61 4.97 3.48
C THR A 37 -2.21 3.57 3.37
N ALA A 38 -1.84 2.79 2.36
CA ALA A 38 -2.33 1.43 2.17
C ALA A 38 -1.97 0.50 3.35
N ILE A 39 -0.73 0.57 3.85
CA ILE A 39 -0.27 -0.17 5.03
C ILE A 39 -1.11 0.20 6.25
N THR A 40 -1.30 1.50 6.49
CA THR A 40 -2.07 2.00 7.63
C THR A 40 -3.51 1.51 7.59
N VAL A 41 -4.17 1.66 6.44
CA VAL A 41 -5.55 1.20 6.23
C VAL A 41 -5.67 -0.31 6.41
N ASN A 42 -4.72 -1.10 5.90
CA ASN A 42 -4.73 -2.56 6.09
C ASN A 42 -4.64 -2.94 7.58
N HIS A 43 -3.77 -2.28 8.35
CA HIS A 43 -3.68 -2.51 9.79
C HIS A 43 -4.98 -2.12 10.52
N GLU A 44 -5.55 -0.96 10.18
CA GLU A 44 -6.79 -0.48 10.78
C GLU A 44 -8.01 -1.35 10.45
N ILE A 45 -8.04 -1.99 9.29
CA ILE A 45 -9.10 -2.95 8.92
C ILE A 45 -8.89 -4.31 9.58
N ASN A 46 -7.64 -4.81 9.63
CA ASN A 46 -7.36 -6.12 10.20
C ASN A 46 -7.62 -6.18 11.71
N ASN A 47 -7.50 -5.06 12.42
CA ASN A 47 -7.79 -4.97 13.86
C ASN A 47 -9.25 -5.34 14.23
N PRO A 48 -10.29 -4.67 13.69
CA PRO A 48 -11.67 -5.03 13.94
C PRO A 48 -12.01 -6.42 13.39
N LEU A 49 -11.46 -6.83 12.23
CA LEU A 49 -11.67 -8.18 11.70
C LEU A 49 -11.15 -9.26 12.65
N THR A 50 -9.97 -9.08 13.22
CA THR A 50 -9.38 -10.00 14.22
C THR A 50 -10.31 -10.13 15.43
N THR A 51 -10.85 -9.01 15.89
CA THR A 51 -11.78 -8.99 17.04
C THR A 51 -13.09 -9.71 16.71
N ILE A 52 -13.69 -9.44 15.54
CA ILE A 52 -14.92 -10.11 15.10
C ILE A 52 -14.69 -11.61 14.94
N LEU A 53 -13.57 -12.01 14.32
CA LEU A 53 -13.22 -13.41 14.14
C LEU A 53 -13.06 -14.13 15.48
N ALA A 54 -12.35 -13.52 16.43
CA ALA A 54 -12.14 -14.10 17.76
C ALA A 54 -13.47 -14.32 18.49
N ILE A 55 -14.37 -13.32 18.47
CA ILE A 55 -15.70 -13.44 19.08
C ILE A 55 -16.50 -14.55 18.39
N ALA A 56 -16.52 -14.59 17.05
CA ALA A 56 -17.22 -15.62 16.30
C ALA A 56 -16.72 -17.02 16.64
N GLN A 57 -15.39 -17.19 16.70
CA GLN A 57 -14.77 -18.47 17.05
C GLN A 57 -15.07 -18.90 18.48
N VAL A 58 -15.05 -17.98 19.45
CA VAL A 58 -15.43 -18.28 20.84
C VAL A 58 -16.88 -18.77 20.93
N LEU A 59 -17.80 -18.14 20.19
CA LEU A 59 -19.20 -18.56 20.15
C LEU A 59 -19.37 -19.94 19.46
N LEU A 60 -18.59 -20.21 18.41
CA LEU A 60 -18.57 -21.50 17.71
C LEU A 60 -18.00 -22.66 18.53
N MET A 61 -17.32 -22.41 19.66
CA MET A 61 -16.84 -23.46 20.56
C MET A 61 -17.95 -24.15 21.37
N ALA A 62 -19.16 -23.57 21.42
CA ALA A 62 -20.32 -24.15 22.12
C ALA A 62 -21.56 -24.19 21.19
N PRO A 63 -21.50 -24.94 20.07
CA PRO A 63 -22.56 -24.93 19.05
C PRO A 63 -23.87 -25.54 19.56
N ASP A 64 -23.81 -26.41 20.57
CA ASP A 64 -24.97 -27.01 21.25
C ASP A 64 -25.86 -25.98 21.98
N LYS A 65 -25.34 -24.78 22.24
CA LYS A 65 -26.06 -23.67 22.87
C LYS A 65 -26.70 -22.71 21.86
N LEU A 66 -26.49 -22.93 20.56
CA LEU A 66 -27.01 -22.10 19.49
C LEU A 66 -28.14 -22.83 18.77
N ASP A 67 -29.16 -22.09 18.34
CA ASP A 67 -30.10 -22.63 17.37
C ASP A 67 -29.43 -22.70 15.98
N GLU A 68 -29.94 -23.59 15.12
CA GLU A 68 -29.38 -23.86 13.79
C GLU A 68 -29.17 -22.58 12.97
N LYS A 69 -30.14 -21.66 13.00
CA LYS A 69 -30.07 -20.42 12.22
C LYS A 69 -28.95 -19.52 12.75
N THR A 70 -28.82 -19.38 14.06
CA THR A 70 -27.73 -18.61 14.66
C THR A 70 -26.36 -19.22 14.34
N LEU A 71 -26.26 -20.56 14.35
CA LEU A 71 -25.03 -21.27 13.98
C LEU A 71 -24.62 -21.00 12.52
N GLU A 72 -25.55 -21.13 11.57
CA GLU A 72 -25.32 -20.83 10.15
C GLU A 72 -24.89 -19.37 9.92
N GLN A 73 -25.55 -18.42 10.60
CA GLN A 73 -25.20 -17.01 10.53
C GLN A 73 -23.79 -16.75 11.05
N LEU A 74 -23.41 -17.39 12.15
CA LEU A 74 -22.09 -17.22 12.76
C LEU A 74 -20.96 -17.81 11.88
N GLN A 75 -21.21 -18.95 11.24
CA GLN A 75 -20.31 -19.52 10.23
C GLN A 75 -20.16 -18.60 9.02
N THR A 76 -21.26 -17.96 8.59
CA THR A 76 -21.24 -16.97 7.52
C THR A 76 -20.37 -15.76 7.90
N VAL A 77 -20.51 -15.25 9.13
CA VAL A 77 -19.66 -14.16 9.64
C VAL A 77 -18.19 -14.57 9.65
N GLU A 78 -17.87 -15.77 10.14
CA GLU A 78 -16.49 -16.27 10.16
C GLU A 78 -15.90 -16.33 8.73
N HIS A 79 -16.68 -16.85 7.77
CA HIS A 79 -16.28 -16.93 6.37
C HIS A 79 -16.00 -15.55 5.77
N GLU A 80 -16.93 -14.60 5.92
CA GLU A 80 -16.77 -13.26 5.33
C GLU A 80 -15.60 -12.50 5.97
N VAL A 81 -15.39 -12.62 7.27
CA VAL A 81 -14.25 -11.99 7.95
C VAL A 81 -12.93 -12.53 7.41
N LYS A 82 -12.80 -13.85 7.25
CA LYS A 82 -11.62 -14.48 6.62
C LYS A 82 -11.42 -14.00 5.19
N ARG A 83 -12.50 -13.91 4.41
CA ARG A 83 -12.46 -13.43 3.03
C ARG A 83 -12.00 -11.97 2.94
N ILE A 84 -12.46 -11.09 3.83
CA ILE A 84 -12.01 -9.69 3.86
C ILE A 84 -10.54 -9.61 4.28
N ALA A 85 -10.11 -10.41 5.26
CA ALA A 85 -8.70 -10.49 5.66
C ALA A 85 -7.81 -10.91 4.47
N GLU A 86 -8.21 -11.90 3.68
CA GLU A 86 -7.46 -12.30 2.47
C GLU A 86 -7.38 -11.17 1.43
N VAL A 87 -8.46 -10.44 1.20
CA VAL A 87 -8.49 -9.33 0.23
C VAL A 87 -7.56 -8.19 0.67
N THR A 88 -7.61 -7.82 1.94
CA THR A 88 -6.74 -6.76 2.50
C THR A 88 -5.27 -7.19 2.54
N GLN A 89 -4.99 -8.46 2.81
CA GLN A 89 -3.63 -9.00 2.77
C GLN A 89 -3.04 -9.01 1.35
N ARG A 90 -3.87 -9.18 0.31
CA ARG A 90 -3.43 -9.03 -1.09
C ARG A 90 -3.07 -7.59 -1.44
N LEU A 91 -3.78 -6.60 -0.87
CA LEU A 91 -3.41 -5.19 -1.03
C LEU A 91 -2.02 -4.93 -0.42
N GLN A 92 -1.72 -5.55 0.73
CA GLN A 92 -0.41 -5.47 1.37
C GLN A 92 0.69 -6.18 0.57
N SER A 93 0.44 -7.34 -0.05
CA SER A 93 1.49 -8.10 -0.76
C SER A 93 1.82 -7.57 -2.16
N MET A 94 0.90 -6.84 -2.81
CA MET A 94 1.22 -6.05 -4.01
C MET A 94 2.29 -4.97 -3.73
N ASP A 95 2.50 -4.60 -2.46
CA ASP A 95 3.52 -3.62 -2.04
C ASP A 95 4.94 -4.19 -1.92
N GLU A 96 5.13 -5.51 -1.92
CA GLU A 96 6.46 -6.14 -1.77
C GLU A 96 7.13 -6.46 -3.12
N LEU A 97 6.35 -6.76 -4.15
CA LEU A 97 6.83 -7.18 -5.48
C LEU A 97 7.59 -6.10 -6.28
N LYS A 98 7.55 -4.82 -5.89
CA LYS A 98 8.31 -3.74 -6.55
C LYS A 98 9.66 -3.42 -5.90
N ARG A 99 9.99 -4.00 -4.74
CA ARG A 99 11.27 -3.73 -4.06
C ARG A 99 12.46 -4.48 -4.68
N ASP A 100 12.23 -5.56 -5.42
CA ASP A 100 13.32 -6.38 -5.98
C ASP A 100 13.85 -5.90 -7.35
N ASP A 101 13.24 -4.90 -8.00
CA ASP A 101 13.64 -4.45 -9.34
C ASP A 101 14.66 -3.30 -9.38
N TYR A 102 15.29 -2.94 -8.25
CA TYR A 102 16.43 -2.01 -8.21
C TYR A 102 17.62 -2.57 -7.43
N ILE A 103 18.28 -3.58 -8.00
CA ILE A 103 19.71 -3.82 -7.73
C ILE A 103 20.50 -2.97 -8.73
N GLY A 104 20.75 -1.72 -8.39
CA GLY A 104 21.68 -0.86 -9.12
C GLY A 104 23.08 -1.51 -9.22
N PRO A 105 23.86 -1.22 -10.28
CA PRO A 105 25.14 -1.87 -10.51
C PRO A 105 26.10 -1.59 -9.34
N ARG A 106 26.56 -2.67 -8.69
CA ARG A 106 27.56 -2.67 -7.63
C ARG A 106 28.85 -2.02 -8.18
N PRO A 107 29.45 -1.01 -7.51
CA PRO A 107 30.70 -0.45 -7.97
C PRO A 107 31.79 -1.52 -7.87
N LEU A 108 32.41 -1.81 -9.01
CA LEU A 108 33.58 -2.66 -9.09
C LEU A 108 34.74 -1.95 -8.37
N LYS A 109 35.30 -2.62 -7.37
CA LYS A 109 36.56 -2.24 -6.72
C LYS A 109 37.73 -2.43 -7.67
#